data_AF-A0A9N9MEU0-F1
#
_entry.id   AF-A0A9N9MEU0-F1
#
_cell.length_a   1.000
_cell.length_b   1.000
_cell.length_c   1.000
_cell.angle_alpha   90.00
_cell.angle_beta   90.00
_cell.angle_gamma   90.00
#
_symmetry.space_group_name_H-M   'P 1'
#
loop_
_entity.id
_entity.type
_entity.pdbx_description
1 polymer ?
#
loop_
_entity_poly.entity_id
_entity_poly.type
_entity_poly.pdbx_seq_one_letter_code
_entity_poly.pdbx_strand_id
1 'polypeptide(L)'
;MRSQIMKSTRKTITKLKTTRNPKISPERQQLITERRKLEKGTPQYREMNKTVNKAIRKDTRIHSTNMIKECIAQNSNMKVLRKNRAKGRNKIYQLTDSEGNLVSTTESMLKIVEQSYTILYRKPTINQPSRPPVTNVGSEEVPEVDVDEIKKALS
;
A
#
# COMPACT_ATOMS: atom_id res chain seq x y z
N MET A 1 -17.78 27.69 -11.61
CA MET A 1 -16.45 27.30 -11.05
C MET A 1 -16.20 25.79 -11.02
N ARG A 2 -17.05 24.95 -10.41
CA ARG A 2 -16.85 23.48 -10.33
C ARG A 2 -16.63 22.79 -11.68
N SER A 3 -17.35 23.20 -12.73
CA SER A 3 -17.21 22.66 -14.10
C SER A 3 -15.85 22.98 -14.75
N GLN A 4 -15.28 24.16 -14.46
CA GLN A 4 -13.95 24.57 -14.93
C GLN A 4 -12.85 23.72 -14.25
N ILE A 5 -12.97 23.51 -12.94
CA ILE A 5 -12.03 22.70 -12.13
C ILE A 5 -12.06 21.24 -12.60
N MET A 6 -13.24 20.67 -12.83
CA MET A 6 -13.42 19.31 -13.38
C MET A 6 -12.82 19.17 -14.79
N LYS A 7 -13.00 20.16 -15.67
CA LYS A 7 -12.41 20.16 -17.02
C LYS A 7 -10.87 20.30 -16.99
N SER A 8 -10.34 21.11 -16.08
CA SER A 8 -8.90 21.31 -15.88
C SER A 8 -8.22 20.04 -15.35
N THR A 9 -8.77 19.45 -14.28
CA THR A 9 -8.28 18.20 -13.69
C THR A 9 -8.35 17.01 -14.66
N ARG A 10 -9.40 16.91 -15.49
CA ARG A 10 -9.49 15.86 -16.51
C ARG A 10 -8.42 15.99 -17.60
N LYS A 11 -8.01 17.22 -17.97
CA LYS A 11 -6.95 17.49 -18.97
C LYS A 11 -5.54 17.22 -18.43
N THR A 12 -5.29 17.40 -17.13
CA THR A 12 -3.99 17.10 -16.52
C THR A 12 -3.83 15.59 -16.27
N ILE A 13 -4.88 14.90 -15.84
CA ILE A 13 -4.87 13.43 -15.63
C ILE A 13 -4.63 12.67 -16.95
N THR A 14 -5.16 13.14 -18.08
CA THR A 14 -4.95 12.46 -19.38
C THR A 14 -3.53 12.58 -19.91
N LYS A 15 -2.79 13.66 -19.58
CA LYS A 15 -1.38 13.85 -19.95
C LYS A 15 -0.39 13.05 -19.10
N LEU A 16 -0.81 12.52 -17.95
CA LEU A 16 -0.02 11.65 -17.08
C LEU A 16 -0.01 10.17 -17.52
N LYS A 17 -0.62 9.83 -18.68
CA LYS A 17 -0.47 8.50 -19.28
C LYS A 17 0.98 8.33 -19.71
N THR A 18 1.79 7.76 -18.83
CA THR A 18 3.14 7.30 -19.16
C THR A 18 3.05 6.40 -20.39
N THR A 19 3.76 6.74 -21.45
CA THR A 19 4.05 5.94 -22.65
C THR A 19 4.84 4.70 -22.25
N ARG A 20 4.21 3.79 -21.51
CA ARG A 20 4.78 2.48 -21.21
C ARG A 20 4.39 1.54 -22.33
N ASN A 21 5.37 0.81 -22.83
CA ASN A 21 5.13 -0.26 -23.78
C ASN A 21 4.07 -1.21 -23.21
N PRO A 22 2.95 -1.44 -23.92
CA PRO A 22 1.88 -2.26 -23.41
C PRO A 22 2.38 -3.69 -23.17
N LYS A 23 1.95 -4.29 -22.06
CA LYS A 23 2.34 -5.65 -21.68
C LYS A 23 1.90 -6.71 -22.70
N ILE A 24 0.79 -6.45 -23.41
CA ILE A 24 0.21 -7.33 -24.43
C ILE A 24 0.24 -6.57 -25.74
N SER A 25 0.79 -7.19 -26.79
CA SER A 25 0.88 -6.58 -28.13
C SER A 25 -0.52 -6.37 -28.73
N PRO A 26 -0.72 -5.34 -29.57
CA PRO A 26 -2.00 -5.06 -30.22
C PRO A 26 -2.54 -6.25 -31.04
N GLU A 27 -1.66 -7.02 -31.68
CA GLU A 27 -2.04 -8.23 -32.43
C GLU A 27 -2.70 -9.28 -31.50
N ARG A 28 -2.19 -9.44 -30.27
CA ARG A 28 -2.76 -10.39 -29.29
C ARG A 28 -4.04 -9.85 -28.68
N GLN A 29 -4.21 -8.53 -28.63
CA GLN A 29 -5.47 -7.92 -28.21
C GLN A 29 -6.59 -8.28 -29.18
N GLN A 30 -6.30 -8.35 -30.49
CA GLN A 30 -7.27 -8.83 -31.48
C GLN A 30 -7.69 -10.28 -31.22
N LEU A 31 -6.75 -11.20 -30.97
CA LEU A 31 -7.06 -12.59 -30.59
C LEU A 31 -7.94 -12.68 -29.33
N ILE A 32 -7.69 -11.80 -28.33
CA ILE A 32 -8.53 -11.72 -27.13
C ILE A 32 -9.95 -11.27 -27.49
N THR A 33 -10.10 -10.32 -28.41
CA THR A 33 -11.41 -9.86 -28.87
C THR A 33 -12.15 -10.94 -29.66
N GLU A 34 -11.47 -11.68 -30.52
CA GLU A 34 -12.06 -12.81 -31.26
C GLU A 34 -12.54 -13.91 -30.33
N ARG A 35 -11.73 -14.27 -29.32
CA ARG A 35 -12.15 -15.24 -28.29
C ARG A 35 -13.40 -14.76 -27.52
N ARG A 36 -13.59 -13.45 -27.34
CA ARG A 36 -14.78 -12.91 -26.66
C ARG A 36 -16.07 -13.02 -27.49
N LYS A 37 -15.95 -13.16 -28.82
CA LYS A 37 -17.10 -13.38 -29.71
C LYS A 37 -17.62 -14.82 -29.64
N LEU A 38 -16.78 -15.76 -29.20
CA LEU A 38 -17.13 -17.17 -29.09
C LEU A 38 -17.86 -17.46 -27.77
N GLU A 39 -18.85 -18.36 -27.83
CA GLU A 39 -19.55 -18.83 -26.65
C GLU A 39 -18.67 -19.75 -25.78
N LYS A 40 -18.71 -19.50 -24.47
CA LYS A 40 -17.94 -20.29 -23.50
C LYS A 40 -18.46 -21.72 -23.47
N GLY A 41 -17.54 -22.67 -23.37
CA GLY A 41 -17.86 -24.09 -23.24
C GLY A 41 -17.79 -24.88 -24.56
N THR A 42 -17.91 -24.19 -25.70
CA THR A 42 -17.75 -24.79 -27.03
C THR A 42 -16.33 -25.33 -27.27
N PRO A 43 -16.15 -26.39 -28.09
CA PRO A 43 -14.83 -26.89 -28.46
C PRO A 43 -13.94 -25.81 -29.09
N GLN A 44 -14.51 -24.99 -29.99
CA GLN A 44 -13.83 -23.89 -30.67
C GLN A 44 -13.33 -22.84 -29.67
N TYR A 45 -14.12 -22.52 -28.65
CA TYR A 45 -13.68 -21.63 -27.57
C TYR A 45 -12.50 -22.21 -26.80
N ARG A 46 -12.50 -23.52 -26.50
CA ARG A 46 -11.40 -24.16 -25.76
C ARG A 46 -10.09 -24.10 -26.54
N GLU A 47 -10.12 -24.33 -27.84
CA GLU A 47 -8.94 -24.21 -28.70
C GLU A 47 -8.44 -22.78 -28.78
N MET A 48 -9.32 -21.82 -29.06
CA MET A 48 -8.97 -20.40 -29.08
C MET A 48 -8.48 -19.89 -27.72
N ASN A 49 -8.98 -20.44 -26.62
CA ASN A 49 -8.48 -20.11 -25.29
C ASN A 49 -7.05 -20.63 -25.06
N LYS A 50 -6.70 -21.82 -25.57
CA LYS A 50 -5.33 -22.34 -25.52
C LYS A 50 -4.37 -21.44 -26.31
N THR A 51 -4.74 -21.05 -27.52
CA THR A 51 -3.91 -20.19 -28.39
C THR A 51 -3.70 -18.81 -27.76
N VAL A 52 -4.78 -18.17 -27.30
CA VAL A 52 -4.74 -16.87 -26.59
C VAL A 52 -3.85 -16.95 -25.34
N ASN A 53 -4.02 -17.98 -24.51
CA ASN A 53 -3.21 -18.14 -23.30
C ASN A 53 -1.73 -18.34 -23.62
N LYS A 54 -1.40 -19.13 -24.65
CA LYS A 54 -0.01 -19.31 -25.11
C LYS A 54 0.58 -17.98 -25.58
N ALA A 55 -0.17 -17.20 -26.35
CA ALA A 55 0.25 -15.90 -26.83
C ALA A 55 0.47 -14.89 -25.69
N ILE A 56 -0.45 -14.80 -24.73
CA ILE A 56 -0.33 -13.92 -23.55
C ILE A 56 0.90 -14.27 -22.71
N ARG A 57 1.20 -15.56 -22.51
CA ARG A 57 2.41 -16.01 -21.80
C ARG A 57 3.68 -15.56 -22.53
N LYS A 58 3.72 -15.72 -23.85
CA LYS A 58 4.84 -15.29 -24.69
C LYS A 58 5.07 -13.78 -24.55
N ASP A 59 4.02 -12.98 -24.69
CA ASP A 59 4.10 -11.52 -24.56
C ASP A 59 4.53 -11.08 -23.15
N THR A 60 3.97 -11.73 -22.11
CA THR A 60 4.36 -11.45 -20.73
C THR A 60 5.85 -11.73 -20.49
N ARG A 61 6.38 -12.80 -21.08
CA ARG A 61 7.81 -13.14 -21.00
C ARG A 61 8.66 -12.09 -21.72
N ILE A 62 8.32 -11.76 -22.97
CA ILE A 62 9.02 -10.74 -23.76
C ILE A 62 9.04 -9.40 -23.02
N HIS A 63 7.89 -8.94 -22.54
CA HIS A 63 7.78 -7.69 -21.80
C HIS A 63 8.66 -7.69 -20.54
N SER A 64 8.64 -8.78 -19.77
CA SER A 64 9.47 -8.90 -18.57
C SER A 64 10.96 -8.91 -18.90
N THR A 65 11.36 -9.59 -19.97
CA THR A 65 12.75 -9.60 -20.46
C THR A 65 13.19 -8.22 -20.93
N ASN A 66 12.36 -7.50 -21.67
CA ASN A 66 12.67 -6.14 -22.14
C ASN A 66 12.85 -5.18 -20.96
N MET A 67 11.96 -5.23 -19.96
CA MET A 67 12.11 -4.44 -18.73
C MET A 67 13.43 -4.71 -17.99
N ILE A 68 13.88 -5.97 -17.95
CA ILE A 68 15.18 -6.33 -17.35
C ILE A 68 16.33 -5.75 -18.19
N LYS A 69 16.26 -5.87 -19.52
CA LYS A 69 17.27 -5.30 -20.43
C LYS A 69 17.36 -3.78 -20.29
N GLU A 70 16.22 -3.08 -20.24
CA GLU A 70 16.16 -1.63 -20.01
C GLU A 70 16.77 -1.25 -18.65
N CYS A 71 16.48 -2.01 -17.59
CA CYS A 71 17.07 -1.77 -16.27
C CYS A 71 18.60 -1.92 -16.28
N ILE A 72 19.12 -2.93 -16.98
CA ILE A 72 20.56 -3.15 -17.15
C ILE A 72 21.17 -1.99 -17.94
N ALA A 73 20.55 -1.58 -19.05
CA ALA A 73 21.02 -0.46 -19.88
C ALA A 73 21.05 0.88 -19.10
N GLN A 74 20.14 1.05 -18.14
CA GLN A 74 20.09 2.20 -17.25
C GLN A 74 21.04 2.09 -16.05
N ASN A 75 21.95 1.11 -16.02
CA ASN A 75 22.84 0.80 -14.89
C ASN A 75 22.09 0.72 -13.55
N SER A 76 20.83 0.29 -13.61
CA SER A 76 19.93 0.26 -12.46
C SER A 76 19.86 -1.15 -11.89
N ASN A 77 19.81 -1.24 -10.56
CA ASN A 77 19.75 -2.53 -9.88
C ASN A 77 18.33 -3.12 -9.85
N MET A 78 18.26 -4.41 -9.51
CA MET A 78 16.99 -5.16 -9.40
C MET A 78 16.04 -4.60 -8.33
N LYS A 79 16.56 -3.89 -7.30
CA LYS A 79 15.74 -3.23 -6.27
C LYS A 79 14.96 -2.05 -6.87
N VAL A 80 15.56 -1.28 -7.78
CA VAL A 80 14.90 -0.20 -8.53
C VAL A 80 13.81 -0.78 -9.44
N LEU A 81 14.10 -1.86 -10.18
CA LEU A 81 13.10 -2.52 -11.03
C LEU A 81 11.88 -3.01 -10.23
N ARG A 82 12.10 -3.69 -9.10
CA ARG A 82 11.03 -4.16 -8.21
C ARG A 82 10.24 -2.99 -7.63
N LYS A 83 10.92 -1.91 -7.23
CA LYS A 83 10.30 -0.66 -6.77
C LYS A 83 9.38 -0.06 -7.84
N ASN A 84 9.80 -0.05 -9.10
CA ASN A 84 9.00 0.46 -10.22
C ASN A 84 7.84 -0.48 -10.59
N ARG A 85 7.96 -1.79 -10.34
CA ARG A 85 6.92 -2.80 -10.59
C ARG A 85 5.83 -2.85 -9.52
N ALA A 86 6.14 -2.46 -8.28
CA ALA A 86 5.19 -2.46 -7.18
C ALA A 86 4.00 -1.54 -7.49
N LYS A 87 2.88 -2.14 -7.94
CA LYS A 87 1.59 -1.46 -8.08
C LYS A 87 1.16 -0.95 -6.71
N GLY A 88 0.64 0.28 -6.65
CA GLY A 88 0.00 0.79 -5.44
C GLY A 88 0.89 1.62 -4.51
N ARG A 89 2.09 2.05 -4.93
CA ARG A 89 2.66 3.24 -4.27
C ARG A 89 1.87 4.45 -4.72
N ASN A 90 0.85 4.79 -3.94
CA ASN A 90 0.25 6.11 -3.96
C ASN A 90 1.39 7.08 -3.61
N LYS A 91 2.06 7.62 -4.62
CA LYS A 91 2.88 8.80 -4.39
C LYS A 91 1.89 9.86 -3.92
N ILE A 92 2.19 10.48 -2.78
CA ILE A 92 1.46 11.66 -2.34
C ILE A 92 1.82 12.72 -3.38
N TYR A 93 0.87 13.03 -4.26
CA TYR A 93 1.04 14.05 -5.29
C TYR A 93 0.59 15.42 -4.78
N GLN A 94 -0.33 15.44 -3.81
CA GLN A 94 -0.93 16.64 -3.28
C GLN A 94 -1.30 16.44 -1.80
N LEU A 95 -1.18 17.51 -1.01
CA LEU A 95 -1.66 17.60 0.38
C LEU A 95 -2.44 18.90 0.55
N THR A 96 -3.37 18.91 1.51
CA THR A 96 -4.06 20.12 1.94
C THR A 96 -3.29 20.76 3.09
N ASP A 97 -3.06 22.06 3.00
CA ASP A 97 -2.55 22.86 4.11
C ASP A 97 -3.63 23.06 5.19
N SER A 98 -3.20 23.55 6.35
CA SER A 98 -4.01 24.01 7.48
C SER A 98 -5.11 25.01 7.08
N GLU A 99 -4.87 25.82 6.05
CA GLU A 99 -5.84 26.77 5.48
C GLU A 99 -6.79 26.14 4.44
N GLY A 100 -6.67 24.83 4.18
CA GLY A 100 -7.46 24.12 3.17
C GLY A 100 -6.96 24.25 1.74
N ASN A 101 -5.83 24.93 1.52
CA ASN A 101 -5.22 25.11 0.21
C ASN A 101 -4.53 23.83 -0.27
N LEU A 102 -4.71 23.47 -1.55
CA LEU A 102 -4.12 22.26 -2.13
C LEU A 102 -2.69 22.54 -2.63
N VAL A 103 -1.74 21.80 -2.09
CA VAL A 103 -0.31 21.97 -2.34
C VAL A 103 0.24 20.74 -3.07
N SER A 104 0.99 20.95 -4.16
CA SER A 104 1.51 19.86 -5.01
C SER A 104 3.04 19.79 -5.08
N THR A 105 3.74 20.80 -4.57
CA THR A 105 5.21 20.85 -4.60
C THR A 105 5.80 20.00 -3.47
N THR A 106 6.88 19.26 -3.74
CA THR A 106 7.49 18.33 -2.79
C THR A 106 7.95 19.00 -1.49
N GLU A 107 8.59 20.17 -1.58
CA GLU A 107 9.10 20.90 -0.42
C GLU A 107 7.97 21.37 0.51
N SER A 108 6.92 21.92 -0.06
CA SER A 108 5.77 22.40 0.70
C SER A 108 4.94 21.24 1.27
N MET A 109 4.84 20.11 0.56
CA MET A 109 4.25 18.89 1.14
C MET A 109 5.05 18.38 2.35
N LEU A 110 6.38 18.43 2.31
CA LEU A 110 7.22 18.04 3.45
C LEU A 110 6.98 18.94 4.67
N LYS A 111 6.87 20.26 4.47
CA LYS A 111 6.56 21.21 5.54
C LYS A 111 5.22 20.92 6.22
N ILE A 112 4.18 20.61 5.43
CA ILE A 112 2.86 20.25 5.98
C ILE A 112 2.96 18.99 6.84
N VAL A 113 3.68 17.96 6.35
CA VAL A 113 3.88 16.71 7.10
C VAL A 113 4.64 16.97 8.40
N GLU A 114 5.71 17.75 8.36
CA GLU A 114 6.51 18.12 9.54
C GLU A 114 5.66 18.85 10.60
N GLN A 115 4.88 19.85 10.17
CA GLN A 115 3.96 20.57 11.06
C GLN A 115 2.93 19.65 11.69
N SER A 116 2.33 18.74 10.90
CA SER A 116 1.34 17.78 11.42
C SER A 116 1.91 16.88 12.51
N TYR A 117 3.14 16.37 12.34
CA TYR A 117 3.80 15.54 13.33
C TYR A 117 4.25 16.33 14.55
N THR A 118 4.68 17.58 14.35
CA THR A 118 5.03 18.48 15.43
C THR A 118 3.83 18.72 16.34
N ILE A 119 2.65 18.97 15.77
CA ILE A 119 1.40 19.13 16.54
C ILE A 119 1.03 17.83 17.26
N LEU A 120 1.08 16.70 16.56
CA LEU A 120 0.68 15.40 17.10
C LEU A 120 1.52 14.98 18.31
N TYR A 121 2.83 15.20 18.24
CA TYR A 121 3.78 14.83 19.30
C TYR A 121 4.17 15.99 20.21
N ARG A 122 3.51 17.16 20.07
CA ARG A 122 3.65 18.24 21.04
C ARG A 122 3.08 17.74 22.35
N LYS A 123 3.95 17.38 23.30
CA LYS A 123 3.53 17.01 24.65
C LYS A 123 2.64 18.13 25.20
N PRO A 124 1.37 17.88 25.54
CA PRO A 124 0.67 18.81 26.39
C PRO A 124 1.46 18.88 27.69
N THR A 125 1.75 20.08 28.17
CA THR A 125 2.12 20.31 29.57
C THR A 125 0.91 19.95 30.41
N ILE A 126 0.67 18.65 30.57
CA ILE A 126 -0.33 18.14 31.50
C ILE A 126 0.28 18.44 32.86
N ASN A 127 -0.23 19.48 33.52
CA ASN A 127 -0.27 19.50 34.98
C ASN A 127 -0.91 18.18 35.37
N GLN A 128 -0.09 17.21 35.79
CA GLN A 128 -0.59 15.88 36.08
C GLN A 128 -1.73 16.04 37.10
N PRO A 129 -2.96 15.59 36.81
CA PRO A 129 -3.92 15.46 37.89
C PRO A 129 -3.27 14.52 38.90
N SER A 130 -3.12 14.97 40.15
CA SER A 130 -2.59 14.18 41.25
C SER A 130 -3.31 12.84 41.24
N ARG A 131 -2.65 11.79 40.74
CA ARG A 131 -3.20 10.44 40.83
C ARG A 131 -3.36 10.17 42.32
N PRO A 132 -4.54 9.70 42.78
CA PRO A 132 -4.65 9.27 44.16
C PRO A 132 -3.59 8.18 44.41
N PRO A 133 -2.88 8.22 45.55
CA PRO A 133 -1.86 7.23 45.86
C PRO A 133 -2.51 5.85 45.82
N VAL A 134 -1.88 4.92 45.09
CA VAL A 134 -2.31 3.52 45.04
C VAL A 134 -2.12 2.94 46.42
N THR A 135 -3.21 2.57 47.10
CA THR A 135 -3.14 1.81 48.35
C THR A 135 -2.62 0.41 48.05
N ASN A 136 -1.46 0.07 48.60
CA ASN A 136 -0.90 -1.27 48.50
C ASN A 136 -1.80 -2.24 49.30
N VAL A 137 -2.60 -3.03 48.61
CA VAL A 137 -3.50 -4.06 49.19
C VAL A 137 -2.81 -5.43 49.31
N GLY A 138 -1.48 -5.48 49.15
CA GLY A 138 -0.72 -6.73 48.97
C GLY A 138 0.33 -7.03 50.04
N SER A 139 0.16 -6.53 51.26
CA SER A 139 0.96 -6.97 52.41
C SER A 139 0.04 -7.43 53.53
N GLU A 140 -0.73 -8.49 53.27
CA GLU A 140 -1.32 -9.26 54.36
C GLU A 140 -0.19 -10.07 55.01
N GLU A 141 -0.06 -9.98 56.34
CA GLU A 141 0.88 -10.79 57.10
C GLU A 141 0.56 -12.28 56.89
N VAL A 142 1.58 -13.07 56.60
CA VAL A 142 1.45 -14.52 56.48
C VAL A 142 1.00 -15.06 57.84
N PRO A 143 -0.10 -15.83 57.93
CA PRO A 143 -0.57 -16.33 59.22
C PRO A 143 0.46 -17.31 59.81
N GLU A 144 0.65 -17.23 61.13
CA GLU A 144 1.55 -18.14 61.84
C GLU A 144 0.97 -19.56 61.82
N VAL A 145 1.79 -20.53 61.41
CA VAL A 145 1.41 -21.94 61.36
C VAL A 145 1.49 -22.52 62.77
N ASP A 146 0.36 -23.04 63.28
CA ASP A 146 0.29 -23.61 64.62
C ASP A 146 0.82 -25.05 64.66
N VAL A 147 1.45 -25.43 65.77
CA VAL A 147 2.07 -26.74 65.97
C VAL A 147 1.04 -27.87 65.89
N ASP A 148 -0.20 -27.59 66.28
CA ASP A 148 -1.28 -28.57 66.22
C ASP A 148 -1.75 -28.83 64.78
N GLU A 149 -1.66 -27.84 63.89
CA GLU A 149 -1.91 -28.02 62.45
C GLU A 149 -0.86 -28.97 61.84
N ILE A 150 0.41 -28.80 62.22
CA ILE A 150 1.52 -29.65 61.77
C ILE A 150 1.34 -31.09 62.24
N LYS A 151 0.99 -31.31 63.52
CA LYS A 151 0.76 -32.66 64.05
C LYS A 151 -0.38 -33.38 63.33
N LYS A 152 -1.43 -32.65 62.98
CA LYS A 152 -2.59 -33.19 62.27
C LYS A 152 -2.25 -33.60 60.83
N ALA A 153 -1.34 -32.87 60.18
CA ALA A 153 -0.86 -33.19 58.84
C ALA A 153 0.11 -34.39 58.80
N LEU A 154 0.73 -34.72 59.93
CA LEU A 154 1.69 -35.84 60.06
C LEU A 154 1.08 -37.14 60.61
N SER A 155 -0.18 -37.11 61.04
CA SER A 155 -0.97 -38.29 61.42
C SER A 155 -1.67 -38.91 60.22
#